data_AF-A0A4Q3DMB4-F1
#
_entry.id   AF-A0A4Q3DMB4-F1
#
_cell.length_a   1.000
_cell.length_b   1.000
_cell.length_c   1.000
_cell.angle_alpha   90.00
_cell.angle_beta   90.00
_cell.angle_gamma   90.00
#
_symmetry.space_group_name_H-M   'P 1'
#
loop_
_entity.id
_entity.type
_entity.pdbx_description
1 polymer ?
#
loop_
_entity_poly.entity_id
_entity_poly.type
_entity_poly.pdbx_seq_one_letter_code
_entity_poly.pdbx_strand_id
1 'polypeptide(L)' 'MKKQLILLVVFIFGVITADAQSRFISVKGKEIIGTNGKPMLLKGTNLGNWLVP' A
#
# COMPACT_ATOMS: atom_id res chain seq x y z
N MET A 1 17.57 -30.26 15.52
CA MET A 1 16.94 -30.11 14.19
C MET A 1 15.49 -29.62 14.26
N LYS A 2 14.61 -30.21 15.08
CA LYS A 2 13.19 -29.81 15.18
C LYS A 2 12.95 -28.34 15.59
N LYS A 3 13.71 -27.80 16.54
CA LYS A 3 13.62 -26.38 16.96
C LYS A 3 14.01 -25.40 15.85
N GLN A 4 15.03 -25.75 15.06
CA GLN A 4 15.48 -24.94 13.91
C GLN A 4 14.39 -24.92 12.82
N LEU A 5 13.72 -26.06 12.59
CA LEU A 5 12.60 -26.14 11.66
C LEU A 5 11.42 -25.27 12.12
N ILE A 6 11.09 -25.27 13.41
CA ILE A 6 10.02 -24.42 13.96
C ILE A 6 10.37 -22.93 13.78
N LEU A 7 11.61 -22.53 14.10
CA LEU A 7 12.06 -21.14 13.92
C LEU A 7 12.01 -20.71 12.45
N LEU A 8 12.41 -21.60 11.53
CA LEU A 8 12.33 -21.36 10.09
C LEU A 8 10.88 -21.15 9.62
N VAL A 9 9.95 -21.98 10.10
CA VAL A 9 8.52 -21.86 9.77
C VAL A 9 7.95 -20.53 10.28
N VAL A 10 8.28 -20.14 11.52
CA VAL A 10 7.85 -18.85 12.10
C VAL A 10 8.41 -17.68 11.29
N PHE A 11 9.68 -17.75 10.90
CA PHE A 11 10.32 -16.71 10.09
C PHE A 11 9.67 -16.57 8.70
N ILE A 12 9.44 -17.69 8.00
CA ILE A 12 8.78 -17.69 6.69
C ILE A 12 7.36 -17.12 6.80
N PHE A 13 6.62 -17.49 7.84
CA PHE A 13 5.26 -16.99 8.03
C PHE A 13 5.23 -15.47 8.25
N GLY A 14 6.18 -14.92 9.01
CA GLY A 14 6.30 -13.48 9.21
C GLY A 14 6.59 -12.70 7.92
N VAL A 15 7.44 -13.24 7.05
CA VAL A 15 7.79 -12.62 5.75
C VAL A 15 6.59 -12.59 4.80
N ILE A 16 5.76 -13.64 4.77
CA ILE A 16 4.58 -13.70 3.89
C ILE A 16 3.52 -12.67 4.30
N THR A 17 3.40 -12.36 5.59
CA THR A 17 2.43 -11.38 6.10
C THR A 17 2.93 -9.94 6.06
N ALA A 18 4.20 -9.71 5.72
CA ALA A 18 4.77 -8.38 5.68
C ALA A 18 4.31 -7.65 4.39
N ASP A 19 3.34 -6.76 4.53
CA ASP A 19 2.94 -5.85 3.45
C ASP A 19 3.94 -4.69 3.36
N ALA A 20 4.95 -4.84 2.50
CA ALA A 20 5.96 -3.82 2.26
C ALA A 20 5.43 -2.64 1.42
N GLN A 21 4.30 -2.82 0.72
CA GLN A 21 3.65 -1.76 -0.03
C GLN A 21 2.57 -1.12 0.84
N SER A 22 2.85 0.09 1.35
CA SER A 22 1.78 0.89 1.90
C SER A 22 0.68 1.02 0.85
N ARG A 23 -0.58 0.78 1.25
CA ARG A 23 -1.73 0.90 0.34
C ARG A 23 -1.66 2.28 -0.32
N PHE A 24 -1.35 2.32 -1.61
CA PHE A 24 -1.16 3.54 -2.37
C PHE A 24 -2.26 3.69 -3.40
N ILE A 25 -2.45 4.93 -3.88
CA ILE A 25 -3.39 5.21 -4.96
C ILE A 25 -2.85 4.57 -6.24
N SER A 26 -3.70 3.85 -6.97
CA SER A 26 -3.34 3.21 -8.24
C SER A 26 -4.30 3.60 -9.35
N VAL A 27 -4.09 3.11 -10.56
CA VAL A 27 -4.93 3.40 -11.73
C VAL A 27 -5.38 2.09 -12.37
N LYS A 28 -6.64 2.03 -12.78
CA LYS A 28 -7.19 0.92 -13.57
C LYS A 28 -7.92 1.49 -14.79
N GLY A 29 -7.26 1.46 -15.94
CA GLY A 29 -7.78 2.09 -17.15
C GLY A 29 -7.96 3.60 -16.95
N LYS A 30 -9.21 4.07 -17.00
CA LYS A 30 -9.58 5.49 -16.80
C LYS A 30 -9.91 5.85 -15.34
N GLU A 31 -9.90 4.89 -14.43
CA GLU A 31 -10.29 5.08 -13.04
C GLU A 31 -9.08 5.22 -12.12
N ILE A 32 -9.16 6.18 -11.19
CA ILE A 32 -8.23 6.28 -10.06
C ILE A 32 -8.76 5.37 -8.96
N ILE A 33 -7.94 4.46 -8.47
CA ILE A 33 -8.28 3.49 -7.43
C ILE A 33 -7.66 3.94 -6.11
N GLY A 34 -8.52 4.16 -5.10
CA GLY A 34 -8.09 4.53 -3.76
C GLY A 34 -7.38 3.38 -3.04
N THR A 35 -6.81 3.70 -1.88
CA THR A 35 -6.10 2.73 -1.02
C THR A 35 -7.01 1.62 -0.48
N ASN A 36 -8.33 1.78 -0.62
CA ASN A 36 -9.35 0.80 -0.28
C ASN A 36 -9.74 -0.13 -1.45
N GLY A 37 -9.07 -0.02 -2.60
CA GLY A 37 -9.35 -0.85 -3.78
C GLY A 37 -10.60 -0.45 -4.58
N LYS A 38 -11.21 0.70 -4.29
CA LYS A 38 -12.41 1.20 -4.98
C LYS A 38 -12.10 2.42 -5.85
N PRO A 39 -12.86 2.67 -6.94
CA PRO A 39 -12.77 3.92 -7.67
C PRO A 39 -12.94 5.13 -6.74
N MET A 40 -12.06 6.13 -6.88
CA MET A 40 -12.02 7.33 -6.06
C MET A 40 -12.27 8.57 -6.92
N LEU A 41 -13.18 9.43 -6.46
CA LEU A 41 -13.40 10.75 -7.03
C LEU A 41 -12.56 11.79 -6.27
N LEU A 42 -11.60 12.39 -6.95
CA LEU A 42 -10.82 13.50 -6.40
C LEU A 42 -11.69 14.76 -6.36
N LYS A 43 -11.93 15.29 -5.15
CA LYS A 43 -12.60 16.57 -4.93
C LYS A 43 -11.71 17.44 -4.05
N GLY A 44 -11.53 18.69 -4.45
CA GLY A 44 -10.73 19.64 -3.70
C GLY A 44 -10.82 21.03 -4.32
N THR A 45 -10.10 21.97 -3.73
CA THR A 45 -9.89 23.31 -4.27
C THR A 45 -8.41 23.54 -4.54
N ASN A 46 -8.10 24.47 -5.44
CA ASN A 46 -6.73 24.82 -5.75
C ASN A 46 -6.12 25.65 -4.60
N LEU A 47 -4.84 25.42 -4.28
CA LEU A 47 -4.11 26.18 -3.26
C LEU A 47 -3.55 27.53 -3.77
N GLY A 48 -3.83 27.88 -5.03
CA GLY A 48 -3.26 29.01 -5.72
C GLY A 48 -1.75 28.87 -5.91
N ASN A 49 -1.04 29.98 -5.81
CA ASN A 49 0.41 30.06 -5.99
C ASN A 49 1.19 29.78 -4.71
N TRP A 50 0.56 29.16 -3.70
CA TRP A 50 1.12 29.01 -2.34
C TRP A 50 2.40 28.17 -2.29
N LEU A 51 2.63 27.30 -3.30
CA LEU A 51 3.82 26.45 -3.39
C LEU A 51 4.86 26.96 -4.39
N VAL A 52 4.73 28.21 -4.87
CA VAL A 52 5.82 28.84 -5.62
C VAL A 52 6.88 29.29 -4.63
N PRO A 53 8.12 28.78 -4.74
CA PRO A 53 9.19 29.04 -3.79
C PRO A 53 9.64 30.51 -3.78
#